data_AF-A0A4P1S1X2-F1
#
_entry.id   AF-A0A4P1S1X2-F1
#
_cell.length_a   1.000
_cell.length_b   1.000
_cell.length_c   1.000
_cell.angle_alpha   90.00
_cell.angle_beta   90.00
_cell.angle_gamma   90.00
#
_symmetry.space_group_name_H-M   'P 1'
#
loop_
_entity.id
_entity.type
_entity.pdbx_description
1 polymer ?
#
loop_
_entity_poly.entity_id
_entity_poly.type
_entity_poly.pdbx_seq_one_letter_code
_entity_poly.pdbx_strand_id
1 'polypeptide(L)'
;MADPFGNLQVDYKKGEMVYKDGDNASVMFVISKGTVKLFKKDSTDQQIDLGLYHKGDIFGELGVIEGGKRYETAVAVEDTRIVVINREMFMTLIRKNPEISVKMIRKFSERLSDATQKIDELVKRTGFTKSSDMFAILKVLGSNQVFPLALKRNLIGRYDPTIGICPDIDISMFDPQKTVSRKHAVIIHENSESFMEEEMGVINGTYLNGEKLESGQRYPLADGDRIHFGLVACEYSERIDE
;
A
#
# COMPACT_ATOMS: atom_id res chain seq x y z
N MET A 1 0.24 -32.59 -30.83
CA MET A 1 -0.90 -32.41 -29.92
C MET A 1 -1.83 -31.38 -30.56
N ALA A 2 -3.11 -31.70 -30.74
CA ALA A 2 -4.09 -30.72 -31.22
C ALA A 2 -4.19 -29.58 -30.19
N ASP A 3 -4.19 -28.33 -30.64
CA ASP A 3 -4.37 -27.17 -29.78
C ASP A 3 -5.79 -27.22 -29.16
N PRO A 4 -5.92 -27.50 -27.84
CA PRO A 4 -7.22 -27.61 -27.20
C PRO A 4 -7.97 -26.27 -27.13
N PHE A 5 -7.33 -25.18 -27.54
CA PHE A 5 -7.87 -23.82 -27.54
C PHE A 5 -8.09 -23.22 -28.93
N GLY A 6 -7.92 -23.99 -30.02
CA GLY A 6 -7.97 -23.46 -31.39
C GLY A 6 -9.26 -22.68 -31.72
N ASN A 7 -10.41 -23.10 -31.19
CA ASN A 7 -11.70 -22.44 -31.39
C ASN A 7 -12.00 -21.31 -30.37
N LEU A 8 -11.08 -21.04 -29.46
CA LEU A 8 -11.22 -20.09 -28.34
C LEU A 8 -10.24 -18.91 -28.46
N GLN A 9 -9.46 -18.88 -29.54
CA GLN A 9 -8.50 -17.83 -29.82
C GLN A 9 -9.14 -16.74 -30.67
N VAL A 10 -8.91 -15.49 -30.26
CA VAL A 10 -9.29 -14.29 -31.00
C VAL A 10 -8.02 -13.51 -31.29
N ASP A 11 -7.84 -13.11 -32.54
CA ASP A 11 -6.75 -12.25 -32.99
C ASP A 11 -7.20 -10.79 -32.94
N TYR A 12 -6.40 -9.94 -32.30
CA TYR A 12 -6.57 -8.50 -32.20
C TYR A 12 -5.40 -7.79 -32.88
N LYS A 13 -5.68 -6.78 -33.67
CA LYS A 13 -4.67 -5.90 -34.29
C LYS A 13 -4.18 -4.86 -33.30
N LYS A 14 -2.98 -4.33 -33.55
CA LYS A 14 -2.44 -3.21 -32.79
C LYS A 14 -3.47 -2.07 -32.70
N GLY A 15 -3.76 -1.63 -31.47
CA GLY A 15 -4.70 -0.56 -31.15
C GLY A 15 -6.13 -1.03 -30.93
N GLU A 16 -6.47 -2.30 -31.21
CA GLU A 16 -7.82 -2.80 -30.98
C GLU A 16 -8.10 -2.99 -29.49
N MET A 17 -9.32 -2.62 -29.11
CA MET A 17 -9.82 -2.77 -27.75
C MET A 17 -10.33 -4.18 -27.54
N VAL A 18 -9.88 -4.83 -26.47
CA VAL A 18 -10.34 -6.15 -26.06
C VAL A 18 -11.64 -6.03 -25.27
N TYR A 19 -11.70 -5.10 -24.32
CA TYR A 19 -12.90 -4.70 -23.58
C TYR A 19 -12.71 -3.33 -22.95
N LYS A 20 -13.82 -2.71 -22.53
CA LYS A 20 -13.85 -1.41 -21.87
C LYS A 20 -14.22 -1.53 -20.40
N ASP A 21 -13.73 -0.58 -19.60
CA ASP A 21 -14.20 -0.36 -18.23
C ASP A 21 -15.73 -0.17 -18.21
N GLY A 22 -16.39 -0.85 -17.28
CA GLY A 22 -17.84 -0.85 -17.11
C GLY A 22 -18.61 -1.88 -17.95
N ASP A 23 -17.96 -2.54 -18.92
CA ASP A 23 -18.58 -3.64 -19.68
C ASP A 23 -18.96 -4.80 -18.76
N ASN A 24 -19.96 -5.59 -19.13
CA ASN A 24 -20.28 -6.81 -18.38
C ASN A 24 -19.13 -7.82 -18.48
N ALA A 25 -18.71 -8.34 -17.34
CA ALA A 25 -17.58 -9.26 -17.24
C ALA A 25 -18.09 -10.69 -16.99
N SER A 26 -17.94 -11.57 -18.00
CA SER A 26 -18.36 -12.98 -17.95
C SER A 26 -17.27 -13.97 -18.39
N VAL A 27 -16.14 -13.44 -18.86
CA VAL A 27 -15.00 -14.19 -19.39
C VAL A 27 -13.69 -13.58 -18.91
N MET A 28 -12.65 -14.41 -18.86
CA MET A 28 -11.27 -14.01 -18.62
C MET A 28 -10.43 -14.30 -19.87
N PHE A 29 -9.21 -13.79 -19.89
CA PHE A 29 -8.35 -13.84 -21.07
C PHE A 29 -6.95 -14.34 -20.71
N VAL A 30 -6.34 -15.08 -21.64
CA VAL A 30 -4.93 -15.51 -21.56
C VAL A 30 -4.22 -15.11 -22.84
N ILE A 31 -3.11 -14.41 -22.72
CA ILE A 31 -2.35 -13.96 -23.90
C ILE A 31 -1.52 -15.13 -24.42
N SER A 32 -1.81 -15.60 -25.63
CA SER A 32 -1.03 -16.66 -26.28
C SER A 32 0.14 -16.10 -27.10
N LYS A 33 0.01 -14.86 -27.60
CA LYS A 33 1.02 -14.09 -28.33
C LYS A 33 0.70 -12.59 -28.25
N GLY A 34 1.72 -11.75 -28.23
CA GLY A 34 1.57 -10.29 -28.26
C GLY A 34 1.52 -9.68 -26.86
N THR A 35 1.00 -8.46 -26.79
CA THR A 35 1.01 -7.64 -25.57
C THR A 35 -0.28 -6.82 -25.47
N VAL A 36 -0.88 -6.80 -24.27
CA VAL A 36 -2.06 -6.00 -23.93
C VAL A 36 -1.69 -4.96 -22.89
N LYS A 37 -2.18 -3.75 -23.05
CA LYS A 37 -2.11 -2.69 -22.04
C LYS A 37 -3.43 -2.60 -21.30
N LEU A 38 -3.36 -2.58 -19.97
CA LEU A 38 -4.49 -2.30 -19.10
C LEU A 38 -4.37 -0.89 -18.54
N PHE A 39 -5.48 -0.15 -18.55
CA PHE A 39 -5.54 1.19 -17.97
C PHE A 39 -6.95 1.49 -17.44
N LYS A 40 -7.03 2.45 -16.52
CA LYS A 40 -8.27 3.00 -16.00
C LYS A 40 -8.28 4.51 -16.18
N LYS A 41 -9.46 5.12 -16.25
CA LYS A 41 -9.59 6.56 -16.15
C LYS A 41 -10.04 6.95 -14.74
N ASP A 42 -9.43 7.96 -14.16
CA ASP A 42 -9.86 8.50 -12.87
C ASP A 42 -11.08 9.42 -13.00
N SER A 43 -11.50 10.02 -11.88
CA SER A 43 -12.63 10.95 -11.82
C SER A 43 -12.41 12.25 -12.62
N THR A 44 -11.18 12.52 -13.05
CA THR A 44 -10.80 13.68 -13.86
C THR A 44 -10.59 13.34 -15.35
N ASP A 45 -10.95 12.12 -15.76
CA ASP A 45 -10.72 11.53 -17.09
C ASP A 45 -9.22 11.32 -17.42
N GLN A 46 -8.32 11.43 -16.43
CA GLN A 46 -6.90 11.15 -16.60
C GLN A 46 -6.67 9.63 -16.66
N GLN A 47 -5.85 9.20 -17.62
CA GLN A 47 -5.50 7.80 -17.79
C GLN A 47 -4.44 7.37 -16.77
N ILE A 48 -4.79 6.36 -15.96
CA ILE A 48 -3.91 5.64 -15.05
C ILE A 48 -3.55 4.29 -15.67
N ASP A 49 -2.28 4.11 -16.01
CA ASP A 49 -1.77 2.87 -16.57
C ASP A 49 -1.62 1.80 -15.47
N LEU A 50 -2.29 0.67 -15.63
CA LEU A 50 -2.25 -0.45 -14.68
C LEU A 50 -1.14 -1.46 -15.01
N GLY A 51 -0.71 -1.51 -16.27
CA GLY A 51 0.47 -2.27 -16.70
C GLY A 51 0.40 -2.81 -18.12
N LEU A 52 1.49 -3.45 -18.52
CA LEU A 52 1.60 -4.23 -19.77
C LEU A 52 1.60 -5.73 -19.42
N TYR A 53 0.86 -6.49 -20.20
CA TYR A 53 0.61 -7.91 -20.03
C TYR A 53 1.09 -8.62 -21.28
N HIS A 54 1.89 -9.66 -21.11
CA HIS A 54 2.58 -10.35 -22.20
C HIS A 54 2.10 -11.80 -22.33
N LYS A 55 2.66 -12.52 -23.30
CA LYS A 55 2.40 -13.95 -23.47
C LYS A 55 2.50 -14.72 -22.15
N GLY A 56 1.46 -15.49 -21.86
CA GLY A 56 1.30 -16.30 -20.65
C GLY A 56 0.57 -15.58 -19.51
N ASP A 57 0.42 -14.26 -19.61
CA ASP A 57 -0.31 -13.49 -18.62
C ASP A 57 -1.82 -13.64 -18.78
N ILE A 58 -2.48 -13.53 -17.63
CA ILE A 58 -3.92 -13.62 -17.47
C ILE A 58 -4.46 -12.24 -17.14
N PHE A 59 -5.60 -11.85 -17.71
CA PHE A 59 -6.26 -10.59 -17.37
C PHE A 59 -7.78 -10.69 -17.49
N GLY A 60 -8.48 -9.75 -16.87
CA GLY A 60 -9.94 -9.75 -16.80
C GLY A 60 -10.51 -10.93 -16.00
N GLU A 61 -9.72 -11.51 -15.10
CA GLU A 61 -10.05 -12.68 -14.27
C GLU A 61 -11.21 -12.43 -13.32
N LEU A 62 -11.37 -11.19 -12.83
CA LEU A 62 -12.46 -10.82 -11.92
C LEU A 62 -13.83 -11.14 -12.52
N GLY A 63 -13.98 -11.01 -13.85
CA GLY A 63 -15.22 -11.36 -14.54
C GLY A 63 -15.64 -12.83 -14.43
N VAL A 64 -14.68 -13.74 -14.30
CA VAL A 64 -14.96 -15.17 -14.12
C VAL A 64 -15.08 -15.55 -12.65
N ILE A 65 -14.27 -14.92 -11.78
CA ILE A 65 -14.18 -15.26 -10.36
C ILE A 65 -15.36 -14.64 -9.58
N GLU A 66 -15.49 -13.32 -9.65
CA GLU A 66 -16.45 -12.52 -8.88
C GLU A 66 -17.68 -12.11 -9.71
N GLY A 67 -17.52 -12.00 -11.03
CA GLY A 67 -18.55 -11.48 -11.93
C GLY A 67 -18.63 -9.95 -11.90
N GLY A 68 -19.75 -9.41 -12.38
CA GLY A 68 -20.00 -7.96 -12.37
C GLY A 68 -19.47 -7.24 -13.60
N LYS A 69 -18.88 -6.05 -13.39
CA LYS A 69 -18.40 -5.17 -14.46
C LYS A 69 -16.87 -5.21 -14.57
N ARG A 70 -16.35 -4.95 -15.77
CA ARG A 70 -14.92 -4.71 -15.99
C ARG A 70 -14.47 -3.54 -15.14
N TYR A 71 -13.33 -3.68 -14.47
CA TYR A 71 -12.75 -2.65 -13.63
C TYR A 71 -11.77 -1.73 -14.40
N GLU A 72 -11.28 -2.20 -15.54
CA GLU A 72 -10.31 -1.51 -16.39
C GLU A 72 -10.63 -1.67 -17.88
N THR A 73 -9.90 -0.93 -18.73
CA THR A 73 -9.95 -1.06 -20.18
C THR A 73 -8.70 -1.79 -20.68
N ALA A 74 -8.88 -2.69 -21.64
CA ALA A 74 -7.81 -3.49 -22.22
C ALA A 74 -7.65 -3.21 -23.72
N VAL A 75 -6.43 -2.92 -24.16
CA VAL A 75 -6.09 -2.63 -25.57
C VAL A 75 -4.86 -3.41 -26.00
N ALA A 76 -4.90 -4.03 -27.17
CA ALA A 76 -3.73 -4.65 -27.79
C ALA A 76 -2.74 -3.57 -28.24
N VAL A 77 -1.48 -3.63 -27.81
CA VAL A 77 -0.44 -2.65 -28.21
C VAL A 77 0.40 -3.10 -29.41
N GLU A 78 0.22 -4.36 -29.79
CA GLU A 78 0.75 -5.01 -30.99
C GLU A 78 -0.25 -6.08 -31.47
N ASP A 79 0.01 -6.72 -32.61
CA ASP A 79 -0.81 -7.85 -33.07
C ASP A 79 -0.78 -8.97 -32.02
N THR A 80 -1.93 -9.22 -31.40
CA THR A 80 -2.06 -10.00 -30.17
C THR A 80 -3.10 -11.09 -30.35
N ARG A 81 -2.76 -12.30 -29.89
CA ARG A 81 -3.68 -13.45 -29.91
C ARG A 81 -4.05 -13.85 -28.50
N ILE A 82 -5.34 -13.93 -28.24
CA ILE A 82 -5.90 -14.07 -26.90
C ILE A 82 -6.83 -15.28 -26.85
N VAL A 83 -6.63 -16.14 -25.85
CA VAL A 83 -7.56 -17.22 -25.53
C VAL A 83 -8.64 -16.66 -24.61
N VAL A 84 -9.91 -16.81 -25.00
CA VAL A 84 -11.06 -16.39 -24.20
C VAL A 84 -11.60 -17.57 -23.41
N ILE A 85 -11.75 -17.40 -22.09
CA ILE A 85 -12.16 -18.48 -21.18
C ILE A 85 -13.36 -18.01 -20.37
N ASN A 86 -14.49 -18.70 -20.50
CA ASN A 86 -15.67 -18.46 -19.68
C ASN A 86 -15.58 -19.21 -18.33
N ARG A 87 -16.53 -18.97 -17.43
CA ARG A 87 -16.55 -19.58 -16.09
C ARG A 87 -16.60 -21.10 -16.11
N GLU A 88 -17.41 -21.70 -16.97
CA GLU A 88 -17.54 -23.16 -17.06
C GLU A 88 -16.22 -23.83 -17.51
N MET A 89 -15.59 -23.25 -18.53
CA MET A 89 -14.30 -23.71 -19.03
C MET A 89 -13.21 -23.54 -17.99
N PHE A 90 -13.18 -22.41 -17.28
CA PHE A 90 -12.24 -22.17 -16.19
C PHE A 90 -12.34 -23.25 -15.11
N MET A 91 -13.56 -23.53 -14.63
CA MET A 91 -13.79 -24.59 -13.65
C MET A 91 -13.36 -25.97 -14.16
N THR A 92 -13.56 -26.24 -15.45
CA THR A 92 -13.13 -27.48 -16.09
C THR A 92 -11.60 -27.58 -16.16
N LEU A 93 -10.92 -26.48 -16.51
CA LEU A 93 -9.46 -26.42 -16.60
C LEU A 93 -8.81 -26.68 -15.24
N ILE A 94 -9.33 -26.07 -14.17
CA ILE A 94 -8.85 -26.29 -12.79
C ILE A 94 -9.03 -27.76 -12.40
N ARG A 95 -10.20 -28.35 -12.65
CA ARG A 95 -10.50 -29.73 -12.26
C ARG A 95 -9.67 -30.77 -13.03
N LYS A 96 -9.50 -30.56 -14.34
CA LYS A 96 -8.78 -31.53 -15.20
C LYS A 96 -7.27 -31.38 -15.15
N ASN A 97 -6.76 -30.18 -14.90
CA ASN A 97 -5.33 -29.89 -14.89
C ASN A 97 -4.95 -29.00 -13.70
N PRO A 98 -4.82 -29.56 -12.48
CA PRO A 98 -4.48 -28.79 -11.28
C PRO A 98 -3.17 -27.99 -11.39
N GLU A 99 -2.23 -28.42 -12.24
CA GLU A 99 -1.01 -27.66 -12.52
C GLU A 99 -1.27 -26.26 -13.11
N ILE A 100 -2.39 -26.08 -13.83
CA ILE A 100 -2.80 -24.76 -14.33
C ILE A 100 -3.09 -23.83 -13.16
N SER A 101 -3.78 -24.32 -12.12
CA SER A 101 -4.05 -23.54 -10.91
C SER A 101 -2.76 -23.11 -10.22
N VAL A 102 -1.77 -23.99 -10.12
CA VAL A 102 -0.46 -23.65 -9.55
C VAL A 102 0.23 -22.54 -10.36
N LYS A 103 0.19 -22.62 -11.69
CA LYS A 103 0.74 -21.57 -12.57
C LYS A 103 0.03 -20.23 -12.40
N MET A 104 -1.31 -20.26 -12.27
CA MET A 104 -2.12 -19.06 -12.01
C MET A 104 -1.77 -18.42 -10.65
N ILE A 105 -1.71 -19.23 -9.59
CA ILE A 105 -1.34 -18.77 -8.25
C ILE A 105 0.04 -18.12 -8.27
N ARG A 106 1.01 -18.74 -8.95
CA ARG A 106 2.36 -18.16 -9.11
C ARG A 106 2.32 -16.81 -9.81
N LYS A 107 1.55 -16.69 -10.90
CA LYS A 107 1.38 -15.43 -11.64
C LYS A 107 0.73 -14.33 -10.80
N PHE A 108 -0.28 -14.66 -10.01
CA PHE A 108 -0.90 -13.70 -9.09
C PHE A 108 0.05 -13.31 -7.95
N SER A 109 0.84 -14.26 -7.44
CA SER A 109 1.85 -13.98 -6.40
C SER A 109 2.96 -13.07 -6.90
N GLU A 110 3.44 -13.27 -8.14
CA GLU A 110 4.41 -12.38 -8.81
C GLU A 110 3.87 -10.95 -8.86
N ARG A 111 2.63 -10.78 -9.35
CA ARG A 111 1.99 -9.46 -9.43
C ARG A 111 1.73 -8.82 -8.08
N LEU A 112 1.34 -9.60 -7.07
CA LEU A 112 1.14 -9.09 -5.73
C LEU A 112 2.46 -8.57 -5.16
N SER A 113 3.56 -9.31 -5.37
CA SER A 113 4.90 -8.89 -4.96
C SER A 113 5.34 -7.60 -5.66
N ASP A 114 5.11 -7.49 -6.98
CA ASP A 114 5.42 -6.28 -7.75
C ASP A 114 4.58 -5.08 -7.27
N ALA A 115 3.31 -5.30 -6.96
CA ALA A 115 2.43 -4.27 -6.43
C ALA A 115 2.88 -3.81 -5.03
N THR A 116 3.23 -4.73 -4.13
CA THR A 116 3.79 -4.38 -2.81
C THR A 116 5.10 -3.62 -2.94
N GLN A 117 5.99 -3.99 -3.86
CA GLN A 117 7.23 -3.25 -4.08
C GLN A 117 6.96 -1.84 -4.61
N LYS A 118 6.01 -1.67 -5.54
CA LYS A 118 5.62 -0.33 -6.01
C LYS A 118 4.99 0.50 -4.90
N ILE A 119 4.19 -0.11 -4.02
CA ILE A 119 3.66 0.56 -2.84
C ILE A 119 4.80 0.98 -1.93
N ASP A 120 5.77 0.11 -1.64
CA ASP A 120 6.95 0.46 -0.84
C ASP A 120 7.77 1.58 -1.47
N GLU A 121 7.96 1.57 -2.79
CA GLU A 121 8.63 2.65 -3.53
C GLU A 121 7.84 3.95 -3.49
N LEU A 122 6.51 3.89 -3.59
CA LEU A 122 5.64 5.06 -3.46
C LEU A 122 5.68 5.59 -2.04
N VAL A 123 5.56 4.73 -1.02
CA VAL A 123 5.73 5.07 0.40
C VAL A 123 7.09 5.70 0.64
N LYS A 124 8.17 5.16 0.05
CA LYS A 124 9.51 5.79 0.09
C LYS A 124 9.54 7.14 -0.63
N ARG A 125 8.82 7.31 -1.75
CA ARG A 125 8.77 8.58 -2.49
C ARG A 125 7.86 9.63 -1.85
N THR A 126 6.83 9.22 -1.12
CA THR A 126 5.89 10.09 -0.39
C THR A 126 6.28 10.27 1.07
N GLY A 127 7.23 9.46 1.58
CA GLY A 127 7.55 9.31 3.00
C GLY A 127 9.03 9.05 3.32
N PHE A 128 9.96 9.28 2.39
CA PHE A 128 11.27 9.80 2.75
C PHE A 128 11.26 11.29 2.49
N THR A 129 10.94 12.03 3.53
CA THR A 129 11.46 13.36 3.81
C THR A 129 12.87 13.47 3.23
N LYS A 130 13.09 14.41 2.31
CA LYS A 130 14.48 14.81 2.08
C LYS A 130 15.01 15.30 3.43
N SER A 131 16.31 15.19 3.68
CA SER A 131 16.90 15.80 4.88
C SER A 131 16.53 17.29 5.05
N SER A 132 16.12 17.96 3.96
CA SER A 132 15.60 19.32 3.93
C SER A 132 14.23 19.55 4.57
N ASP A 133 13.39 18.52 4.68
CA ASP A 133 12.01 18.66 5.20
C ASP A 133 11.89 18.13 6.64
N MET A 134 12.98 17.61 7.20
CA MET A 134 13.07 17.24 8.60
C MET A 134 13.31 18.51 9.44
N PHE A 135 12.48 18.70 10.46
CA PHE A 135 12.60 19.86 11.37
C PHE A 135 13.17 19.47 12.73
N ALA A 136 13.09 18.19 13.10
CA ALA A 136 13.60 17.67 14.37
C ALA A 136 13.75 16.14 14.30
N ILE A 137 14.23 15.55 15.38
CA ILE A 137 14.28 14.11 15.61
C ILE A 137 13.69 13.77 16.98
N LEU A 138 13.14 12.57 17.09
CA LEU A 138 12.72 11.97 18.35
C LEU A 138 13.67 10.81 18.69
N LYS A 139 14.48 10.98 19.73
CA LYS A 139 15.46 9.99 20.19
C LYS A 139 14.82 9.11 21.25
N VAL A 140 14.91 7.78 21.15
CA VAL A 140 14.42 6.88 22.21
C VAL A 140 15.50 6.70 23.26
N LEU A 141 15.25 7.16 24.48
CA LEU A 141 16.21 7.12 25.59
C LEU A 141 16.52 5.67 25.99
N GLY A 142 17.80 5.38 26.23
CA GLY A 142 18.26 4.01 26.50
C GLY A 142 18.47 3.16 25.24
N SER A 143 18.35 3.73 24.04
CA SER A 143 18.67 3.09 22.77
C SER A 143 19.41 4.05 21.83
N ASN A 144 19.95 3.54 20.73
CA ASN A 144 20.49 4.36 19.64
C ASN A 144 19.44 4.67 18.56
N GLN A 145 18.15 4.39 18.81
CA GLN A 145 17.10 4.64 17.84
C GLN A 145 16.72 6.11 17.82
N VAL A 146 16.70 6.67 16.62
CA VAL A 146 16.19 8.01 16.33
C VAL A 146 15.10 7.92 15.27
N PHE A 147 14.10 8.77 15.37
CA PHE A 147 13.02 8.89 14.40
C PHE A 147 13.00 10.30 13.82
N PRO A 148 13.09 10.45 12.48
CA PRO A 148 13.02 11.75 11.84
C PRO A 148 11.61 12.34 11.96
N LEU A 149 11.51 13.61 12.34
CA LEU A 149 10.27 14.36 12.39
C LEU A 149 10.17 15.27 11.18
N ALA A 150 9.18 14.98 10.35
CA ALA A 150 9.20 15.34 8.94
C ALA A 150 7.83 15.73 8.39
N LEU A 151 6.80 15.11 8.94
CA LEU A 151 5.43 15.38 8.56
C LEU A 151 4.94 16.58 9.38
N LYS A 152 3.97 17.33 8.85
CA LYS A 152 3.27 18.35 9.65
C LYS A 152 2.61 17.76 10.91
N ARG A 153 2.29 16.47 10.88
CA ARG A 153 1.71 15.71 11.98
C ARG A 153 2.31 14.32 11.94
N ASN A 154 3.06 13.95 12.97
CA ASN A 154 3.73 12.66 13.11
C ASN A 154 3.02 11.90 14.23
N LEU A 155 2.24 10.88 13.88
CA LEU A 155 1.55 10.02 14.83
C LEU A 155 2.52 9.01 15.45
N ILE A 156 2.64 9.04 16.77
CA ILE A 156 3.42 8.09 17.55
C ILE A 156 2.48 7.05 18.16
N GLY A 157 2.90 5.78 18.14
CA GLY A 157 2.13 4.75 18.80
C GLY A 157 2.70 3.35 18.63
N ARG A 158 1.81 2.38 18.77
CA ARG A 158 2.09 0.96 18.69
C ARG A 158 1.38 0.35 17.47
N TYR A 159 2.13 -0.26 16.56
CA TYR A 159 1.58 -0.99 15.43
C TYR A 159 0.60 -2.10 15.88
N ASP A 160 -0.53 -2.22 15.16
CA ASP A 160 -1.49 -3.31 15.33
C ASP A 160 -2.06 -3.72 13.96
N PRO A 161 -1.54 -4.79 13.34
CA PRO A 161 -1.98 -5.24 12.03
C PRO A 161 -3.41 -5.79 12.06
N THR A 162 -3.89 -6.26 13.22
CA THR A 162 -5.20 -6.92 13.36
C THR A 162 -6.34 -5.96 13.08
N ILE A 163 -6.16 -4.70 13.46
CA ILE A 163 -7.15 -3.62 13.23
C ILE A 163 -6.64 -2.54 12.28
N GLY A 164 -5.51 -2.79 11.59
CA GLY A 164 -4.96 -1.90 10.57
C GLY A 164 -4.43 -0.56 11.10
N ILE A 165 -3.89 -0.51 12.32
CA ILE A 165 -3.26 0.70 12.85
C ILE A 165 -1.76 0.67 12.58
N CYS A 166 -1.30 1.67 11.82
CA CYS A 166 0.10 1.90 11.48
C CYS A 166 0.46 3.35 11.82
N PRO A 167 1.09 3.63 12.99
CA PRO A 167 1.55 4.97 13.31
C PRO A 167 2.71 5.39 12.40
N ASP A 168 2.94 6.69 12.24
CA ASP A 168 4.08 7.21 11.47
C ASP A 168 5.41 6.88 12.17
N ILE A 169 5.38 6.89 13.51
CA ILE A 169 6.49 6.49 14.38
C ILE A 169 6.02 5.31 15.24
N ASP A 170 6.45 4.11 14.87
CA ASP A 170 6.19 2.89 15.63
C ASP A 170 7.26 2.66 16.69
N ILE A 171 6.86 2.78 17.97
CA ILE A 171 7.73 2.53 19.12
C ILE A 171 7.44 1.19 19.81
N SER A 172 6.68 0.29 19.16
CA SER A 172 6.31 -1.03 19.70
C SER A 172 7.50 -1.82 20.25
N MET A 173 8.66 -1.74 19.57
CA MET A 173 9.86 -2.50 19.94
C MET A 173 10.50 -2.04 21.26
N PHE A 174 10.19 -0.82 21.72
CA PHE A 174 10.72 -0.23 22.96
C PHE A 174 9.77 -0.38 24.14
N ASP A 175 8.58 -0.95 23.91
CA ASP A 175 7.51 -1.08 24.89
C ASP A 175 7.06 -2.54 25.07
N PRO A 176 7.90 -3.41 25.65
CA PRO A 176 7.57 -4.83 25.85
C PRO A 176 6.34 -5.02 26.75
N GLN A 177 6.05 -4.04 27.61
CA GLN A 177 4.89 -4.04 28.51
C GLN A 177 3.59 -3.56 27.84
N LYS A 178 3.65 -3.14 26.56
CA LYS A 178 2.50 -2.67 25.77
C LYS A 178 1.73 -1.53 26.44
N THR A 179 2.46 -0.63 27.09
CA THR A 179 1.93 0.58 27.73
C THR A 179 1.61 1.71 26.74
N VAL A 180 2.14 1.63 25.52
CA VAL A 180 1.89 2.56 24.43
C VAL A 180 0.58 2.16 23.69
N SER A 181 -0.38 3.09 23.70
CA SER A 181 -1.57 3.04 22.84
C SER A 181 -1.23 2.98 21.35
N ARG A 182 -2.13 2.38 20.55
CA ARG A 182 -1.92 2.24 19.10
C ARG A 182 -1.86 3.57 18.35
N LYS A 183 -2.72 4.51 18.78
CA LYS A 183 -2.61 5.94 18.50
C LYS A 183 -2.34 6.60 19.85
N HIS A 184 -1.11 7.00 20.12
CA HIS A 184 -0.71 7.46 21.45
C HIS A 184 -0.70 8.98 21.53
N ALA A 185 0.09 9.62 20.69
CA ALA A 185 0.25 11.05 20.68
C ALA A 185 0.75 11.48 19.33
N VAL A 186 0.70 12.78 19.07
CA VAL A 186 1.15 13.37 17.81
C VAL A 186 2.10 14.52 18.09
N ILE A 187 3.16 14.59 17.28
CA ILE A 187 4.00 15.78 17.17
C ILE A 187 3.55 16.55 15.93
N ILE A 188 3.05 17.76 16.14
CA ILE A 188 2.54 18.65 15.10
C ILE A 188 3.56 19.76 14.89
N HIS A 189 3.88 20.09 13.64
CA HIS A 189 4.75 21.20 13.28
C HIS A 189 4.02 22.17 12.36
N GLU A 190 3.79 23.38 12.87
CA GLU A 190 3.05 24.46 12.20
C GLU A 190 3.74 25.80 12.49
N ASN A 191 3.89 26.65 11.47
CA ASN A 191 4.49 27.99 11.60
C ASN A 191 5.90 28.02 12.22
N SER A 192 6.71 26.98 11.98
CA SER A 192 8.06 26.79 12.55
C SER A 192 8.08 26.47 14.05
N GLU A 193 6.93 26.15 14.65
CA GLU A 193 6.81 25.72 16.03
C GLU A 193 6.31 24.27 16.08
N SER A 194 6.81 23.51 17.05
CA SER A 194 6.42 22.12 17.28
C SER A 194 5.57 22.00 18.54
N PHE A 195 4.56 21.13 18.48
CA PHE A 195 3.63 20.89 19.58
C PHE A 195 3.43 19.39 19.79
N MET A 196 3.28 18.99 21.05
CA MET A 196 2.80 17.68 21.46
C MET A 196 1.31 17.73 21.76
N GLU A 197 0.57 16.73 21.29
CA GLU A 197 -0.85 16.54 21.60
C GLU A 197 -1.12 15.05 21.86
N GLU A 198 -1.76 14.72 22.98
CA GLU A 198 -2.16 13.35 23.28
C GLU A 198 -3.44 12.98 22.52
N GLU A 199 -3.46 11.78 21.91
CA GLU A 199 -4.63 11.27 21.21
C GLU A 199 -5.79 10.94 22.18
N MET A 200 -7.02 11.09 21.71
CA MET A 200 -8.20 10.75 22.51
C MET A 200 -8.23 9.25 22.86
N GLY A 201 -8.46 8.94 24.14
CA GLY A 201 -8.60 7.56 24.62
C GLY A 201 -7.29 6.84 24.95
N VAL A 202 -6.20 7.59 25.12
CA VAL A 202 -4.92 7.05 25.59
C VAL A 202 -5.01 6.61 27.04
N ILE A 203 -4.53 5.40 27.32
CA ILE A 203 -4.74 4.74 28.63
C ILE A 203 -3.68 5.18 29.66
N ASN A 204 -2.40 5.06 29.31
CA ASN A 204 -1.30 5.29 30.27
C ASN A 204 -0.78 6.72 30.30
N GLY A 205 -1.29 7.56 29.40
CA GLY A 205 -0.96 8.97 29.31
C GLY A 205 0.35 9.27 28.60
N THR A 206 0.46 10.52 28.16
CA THR A 206 1.69 11.17 27.66
C THR A 206 2.16 12.16 28.70
N TYR A 207 3.48 12.20 28.96
CA TYR A 207 4.09 13.14 29.90
C TYR A 207 5.17 13.96 29.20
N LEU A 208 5.14 15.28 29.37
CA LEU A 208 6.15 16.20 28.86
C LEU A 208 6.90 16.81 30.05
N ASN A 209 8.21 16.59 30.12
CA ASN A 209 9.07 17.05 31.22
C ASN A 209 8.57 16.67 32.63
N GLY A 210 7.87 15.52 32.73
CA GLY A 210 7.31 15.00 33.98
C GLY A 210 5.84 15.38 34.23
N GLU A 211 5.31 16.35 33.49
CA GLU A 211 3.91 16.78 33.61
C GLU A 211 3.02 15.99 32.67
N LYS A 212 1.87 15.49 33.16
CA LYS A 212 0.91 14.74 32.35
C LYS A 212 0.14 15.70 31.44
N LEU A 213 0.01 15.34 30.17
CA LEU A 213 -0.78 16.12 29.21
C LEU A 213 -2.27 15.84 29.35
N GLU A 214 -3.09 16.85 29.04
CA GLU A 214 -4.53 16.69 28.85
C GLU A 214 -4.82 16.29 27.39
N SER A 215 -5.65 15.26 27.19
CA SER A 215 -5.96 14.75 25.86
C SER A 215 -6.62 15.84 24.99
N GLY A 216 -6.11 16.02 23.77
CA GLY A 216 -6.60 17.03 22.82
C GLY A 216 -6.12 18.48 23.05
N GLN A 217 -5.30 18.74 24.08
CA GLN A 217 -4.62 20.01 24.24
C GLN A 217 -3.21 19.97 23.61
N ARG A 218 -2.80 21.09 23.01
CA ARG A 218 -1.47 21.26 22.42
C ARG A 218 -0.50 21.88 23.43
N TYR A 219 0.68 21.29 23.54
CA TYR A 219 1.76 21.74 24.40
C TYR A 219 2.99 22.05 23.53
N PRO A 220 3.60 23.24 23.62
CA PRO A 220 4.78 23.56 22.83
C PRO A 220 5.95 22.65 23.20
N LEU A 221 6.77 22.30 22.21
CA LEU A 221 8.00 21.52 22.37
C LEU A 221 9.22 22.41 22.17
N ALA A 222 10.24 22.19 22.99
CA ALA A 222 11.56 22.81 22.90
C ALA A 222 12.67 21.76 22.78
N ASP A 223 13.79 22.13 22.17
CA ASP A 223 14.99 21.28 22.06
C ASP A 223 15.42 20.75 23.44
N GLY A 224 15.57 19.43 23.54
CA GLY A 224 15.93 18.71 24.77
C GLY A 224 14.74 18.28 25.65
N ASP A 225 13.50 18.56 25.24
CA ASP A 225 12.32 18.13 25.98
C ASP A 225 12.23 16.61 26.10
N ARG A 226 11.91 16.14 27.31
CA ARG A 226 11.73 14.72 27.60
C ARG A 226 10.26 14.36 27.54
N ILE A 227 9.94 13.38 26.71
CA ILE A 227 8.57 12.93 26.48
C ILE A 227 8.46 11.46 26.90
N HIS A 228 7.44 11.12 27.67
CA HIS A 228 7.10 9.72 27.96
C HIS A 228 5.79 9.36 27.27
N PHE A 229 5.82 8.31 26.47
CA PHE A 229 4.64 7.65 25.90
C PHE A 229 4.40 6.36 26.70
N GLY A 230 3.49 6.38 27.66
CA GLY A 230 3.44 5.31 28.67
C GLY A 230 4.79 5.17 29.38
N LEU A 231 5.44 4.00 29.27
CA LEU A 231 6.77 3.74 29.86
C LEU A 231 7.95 4.04 28.93
N VAL A 232 7.71 4.37 27.65
CA VAL A 232 8.80 4.67 26.71
C VAL A 232 9.20 6.12 26.85
N ALA A 233 10.45 6.37 27.22
CA ALA A 233 11.01 7.70 27.34
C ALA A 233 11.75 8.08 26.05
N CYS A 234 11.48 9.29 25.55
CA CYS A 234 12.08 9.88 24.38
C CYS A 234 12.57 11.30 24.67
N GLU A 235 13.45 11.80 23.82
CA GLU A 235 13.91 13.18 23.81
C GLU A 235 13.63 13.80 22.44
N TYR A 236 12.97 14.97 22.44
CA TYR A 236 12.79 15.79 21.25
C TYR A 236 14.05 16.65 21.03
N SER A 237 14.61 16.63 19.82
CA SER A 237 15.84 17.34 19.48
C SER A 237 15.69 18.00 18.12
N GLU A 238 15.91 19.30 18.04
CA GLU A 238 15.96 20.04 16.76
C GLU A 238 17.29 19.84 16.04
N ARG A 239 18.29 19.29 16.75
CA ARG A 239 19.59 18.93 16.18
C ARG A 239 19.49 17.62 15.42
N ILE A 240 19.72 17.71 14.12
CA ILE A 240 19.58 16.62 13.15
C ILE A 240 20.89 15.82 12.95
N ASP A 241 22.05 16.37 13.38
CA ASP A 241 23.39 15.92 12.96
C ASP A 241 24.28 15.30 14.08
N GLU A 242 23.72 14.74 15.17
CA GLU A 242 24.51 14.07 16.24
C GLU A 242 24.36 12.54 16.27
#